data_AF-A0A0F8U1L5-F1
#
_entry.id   AF-A0A0F8U1L5-F1
#
_cell.length_a   1.000
_cell.length_b   1.000
_cell.length_c   1.000
_cell.angle_alpha   90.00
_cell.angle_beta   90.00
_cell.angle_gamma   90.00
#
_symmetry.space_group_name_H-M   'P 1'
#
loop_
_entity.id
_entity.type
_entity.pdbx_description
1 polymer ?
#
loop_
_entity_poly.entity_id
_entity_poly.type
_entity_poly.pdbx_seq_one_letter_code
_entity_poly.pdbx_strand_id
1 'polypeptide(L)'
;MENVTPYNLPADVWDRLKQADNLFYRLHVANDVNWSNHDVTVTDNQADTAPSVQILAVSSPSSPATGLSIKGPDSISRSSQPPVFQINTGGRSFYAVEVATRAELFNTGSHGSERNSSNFYASWTAGLENVTPYNLPADVWDRLKQADNLFYRLHVANDVNWSNHDVTVADSQADTAPSIQIMSGTTGSEKTITFPSGSTFRVVDTPQDGIDYSDPVGNGTVPLIEVRDRMQENISKNFKVKELAATDGARYARISPELVAGLQRIRDRVGSAVVLNSGYRHNVLNETVGGADESQHITGRAADIRASAKSPLDLARIALEELGCDIGIGLGRNSIHVDLRGQLTSWRYEGAELSENEFDQWVRDTCQQLGRRHSERAEYSERVLPKIIGPEVYVATDEAPAFYIEIGPNSYYAVEIATHTDLFSSQYEAERNPGNFYSSLEREGLIEAHGAATTYTLPKEVWERLRGEKRLYYRIATSAMPGSNMLYSTTDQQAANAPWIEITGGRQEREEFAVSPLDLQATRKADENLWRK
;
A
#
# COMPACT_ATOMS: atom_id res chain seq x y z
N MET A 1 -22.34 1.30 -29.99
CA MET A 1 -20.97 1.20 -29.47
C MET A 1 -20.92 -0.10 -28.70
N GLU A 2 -20.18 -1.10 -29.20
CA GLU A 2 -20.07 -2.39 -28.52
C GLU A 2 -19.28 -2.19 -27.23
N ASN A 3 -19.91 -2.45 -26.08
CA ASN A 3 -19.24 -2.49 -24.78
C ASN A 3 -18.35 -3.74 -24.74
N VAL A 4 -17.13 -3.64 -25.26
CA VAL A 4 -16.13 -4.71 -25.13
C VAL A 4 -15.31 -4.45 -23.87
N THR A 5 -15.71 -5.08 -22.78
CA THR A 5 -14.91 -5.10 -21.54
C THR A 5 -14.10 -6.39 -21.51
N PRO A 6 -12.76 -6.35 -21.43
CA PRO A 6 -11.97 -7.56 -21.29
C PRO A 6 -12.26 -8.23 -19.95
N TYR A 7 -12.52 -9.54 -19.97
CA TYR A 7 -12.61 -10.36 -18.77
C TYR A 7 -11.25 -10.99 -18.48
N ASN A 8 -10.67 -10.66 -17.32
CA ASN A 8 -9.45 -11.29 -16.85
C ASN A 8 -9.82 -12.52 -16.01
N LEU A 9 -9.33 -13.70 -16.42
CA LEU A 9 -9.49 -14.90 -15.63
C LEU A 9 -8.77 -14.72 -14.27
N PRO A 10 -9.46 -14.91 -13.13
CA PRO A 10 -8.82 -14.82 -11.82
C PRO A 10 -7.61 -15.76 -11.69
N ALA A 11 -6.56 -15.31 -11.00
CA ALA A 11 -5.28 -16.02 -10.93
C ALA A 11 -5.40 -17.42 -10.31
N ASP A 12 -6.26 -17.59 -9.32
CA ASP A 12 -6.56 -18.87 -8.68
C ASP A 12 -7.28 -19.85 -9.62
N VAL A 13 -8.17 -19.33 -10.47
CA VAL A 13 -8.84 -20.12 -11.51
C VAL A 13 -7.84 -20.52 -12.59
N TRP A 14 -6.96 -19.60 -13.00
CA TRP A 14 -5.88 -19.90 -13.93
C TRP A 14 -4.92 -20.98 -13.39
N ASP A 15 -4.50 -20.89 -12.13
CA ASP A 15 -3.58 -21.86 -11.53
C ASP A 15 -4.15 -23.28 -11.48
N ARG A 16 -5.46 -23.42 -11.36
CA ARG A 16 -6.17 -24.71 -11.41
C ARG A 16 -6.31 -25.25 -12.82
N LEU A 17 -6.49 -24.38 -13.81
CA LEU A 17 -6.84 -24.76 -15.18
C LEU A 17 -5.62 -24.86 -16.12
N LYS A 18 -4.49 -24.23 -15.77
CA LYS A 18 -3.29 -24.17 -16.62
C LYS A 18 -2.60 -25.51 -16.92
N GLN A 19 -3.05 -26.59 -16.28
CA GLN A 19 -2.54 -27.96 -16.52
C GLN A 19 -3.26 -28.68 -17.67
N ALA A 20 -4.38 -28.14 -18.16
CA ALA A 20 -5.12 -28.72 -19.29
C ALA A 20 -4.49 -28.31 -20.63
N ASP A 21 -4.61 -29.15 -21.66
CA ASP A 21 -4.10 -28.83 -23.01
C ASP A 21 -4.91 -27.73 -23.70
N ASN A 22 -6.19 -27.58 -23.34
CA ASN A 22 -7.11 -26.61 -23.92
C ASN A 22 -8.08 -26.09 -22.84
N LEU A 23 -8.38 -24.79 -22.88
CA LEU A 23 -9.45 -24.18 -22.11
C LEU A 23 -10.61 -23.81 -23.02
N PHE A 24 -11.75 -24.45 -22.80
CA PHE A 24 -12.99 -24.14 -23.51
C PHE A 24 -13.78 -23.09 -22.72
N TYR A 25 -14.41 -22.16 -23.44
CA TYR A 25 -15.18 -21.08 -22.81
C TYR A 25 -16.49 -20.81 -23.55
N ARG A 26 -17.46 -20.22 -22.84
CA ARG A 26 -18.67 -19.65 -23.41
C ARG A 26 -19.09 -18.44 -22.58
N LEU A 27 -19.74 -17.48 -23.23
CA LEU A 27 -20.30 -16.33 -22.55
C LEU A 27 -21.78 -16.59 -22.27
N HIS A 28 -22.21 -16.23 -21.06
CA HIS A 28 -23.61 -16.14 -20.70
C HIS A 28 -23.95 -14.66 -20.54
N VAL A 29 -25.05 -14.21 -21.12
CA VAL A 29 -25.53 -12.83 -21.00
C VAL A 29 -26.96 -12.83 -20.49
N ALA A 30 -27.32 -11.80 -19.75
CA ALA A 30 -28.67 -11.53 -19.30
C ALA A 30 -28.86 -10.03 -19.08
N ASN A 31 -30.11 -9.60 -18.98
CA ASN A 31 -30.45 -8.20 -18.80
C ASN A 31 -30.34 -7.73 -17.34
N ASP A 32 -30.34 -8.67 -16.38
CA ASP A 32 -30.28 -8.36 -14.97
C ASP A 32 -29.65 -9.51 -14.15
N VAL A 33 -29.46 -9.23 -12.86
CA VAL A 33 -28.91 -10.16 -11.87
C VAL A 33 -29.79 -11.39 -11.59
N ASN A 34 -31.05 -11.36 -12.02
CA ASN A 34 -31.97 -12.50 -11.95
C ASN A 34 -31.95 -13.34 -13.24
N TRP A 35 -30.99 -13.06 -14.14
CA TRP A 35 -30.82 -13.75 -15.41
C TRP A 35 -32.02 -13.63 -16.36
N SER A 36 -32.76 -12.53 -16.32
CA SER A 36 -33.84 -12.32 -17.30
C SER A 36 -33.28 -12.18 -18.73
N ASN A 37 -33.98 -12.78 -19.69
CA ASN A 37 -33.51 -12.93 -21.09
C ASN A 37 -32.10 -13.54 -21.16
N HIS A 38 -31.86 -14.59 -20.38
CA HIS A 38 -30.61 -15.33 -20.41
C HIS A 38 -30.36 -15.92 -21.80
N ASP A 39 -29.18 -15.65 -22.33
CA ASP A 39 -28.69 -16.23 -23.59
C ASP A 39 -27.22 -16.66 -23.42
N VAL A 40 -26.77 -17.55 -24.30
CA VAL A 40 -25.42 -18.13 -24.26
C VAL A 40 -24.82 -18.19 -25.65
N THR A 41 -23.50 -18.00 -25.73
CA THR A 41 -22.80 -18.14 -27.02
C THR A 41 -22.73 -19.60 -27.49
N VAL A 42 -22.80 -20.57 -26.56
CA VAL A 42 -22.78 -22.02 -26.85
C VAL A 42 -23.66 -22.75 -25.83
N THR A 43 -24.69 -23.44 -26.30
CA THR A 43 -25.63 -24.21 -25.46
C THR A 43 -25.03 -25.53 -24.98
N ASP A 44 -25.58 -26.10 -23.91
CA ASP A 44 -25.06 -27.35 -23.32
C ASP A 44 -25.05 -28.54 -24.31
N ASN A 45 -26.07 -28.64 -25.16
CA ASN A 45 -26.16 -29.67 -26.21
C ASN A 45 -25.20 -29.45 -27.40
N GLN A 46 -24.47 -28.33 -27.42
CA GLN A 46 -23.47 -28.00 -28.43
C GLN A 46 -22.09 -27.75 -27.79
N ALA A 47 -21.85 -28.21 -26.56
CA ALA A 47 -20.62 -27.95 -25.81
C ALA A 47 -19.34 -28.35 -26.56
N ASP A 48 -19.40 -29.38 -27.41
CA ASP A 48 -18.27 -29.83 -28.25
C ASP A 48 -17.82 -28.79 -29.29
N THR A 49 -18.64 -27.76 -29.54
CA THR A 49 -18.34 -26.65 -30.47
C THR A 49 -17.82 -25.41 -29.75
N ALA A 50 -17.62 -25.47 -28.42
CA ALA A 50 -17.17 -24.33 -27.64
C ALA A 50 -15.81 -23.81 -28.12
N PRO A 51 -15.64 -22.48 -28.26
CA PRO A 51 -14.35 -21.91 -28.57
C PRO A 51 -13.35 -22.25 -27.48
N SER A 52 -12.09 -22.43 -27.86
CA SER A 52 -11.04 -22.82 -26.94
C SER A 52 -9.76 -22.00 -27.13
N VAL A 53 -8.96 -21.96 -26.07
CA VAL A 53 -7.59 -21.48 -26.07
C VAL A 53 -6.69 -22.68 -25.81
N GLN A 54 -5.76 -22.95 -26.72
CA GLN A 54 -4.76 -24.00 -26.52
C GLN A 54 -3.73 -23.53 -25.50
N ILE A 55 -3.48 -24.34 -24.47
CA ILE A 55 -2.38 -24.13 -23.55
C ILE A 55 -1.19 -24.93 -24.09
N LEU A 56 -0.18 -24.20 -24.56
CA LEU A 56 1.07 -24.81 -24.97
C LEU A 56 1.90 -25.08 -23.72
N ALA A 57 2.00 -26.35 -23.33
CA ALA A 57 2.96 -26.77 -22.33
C ALA A 57 4.37 -26.43 -22.85
N VAL A 58 5.09 -25.55 -22.14
CA VAL A 58 6.52 -25.44 -22.34
C VAL A 58 7.11 -26.75 -21.85
N SER A 59 7.60 -27.57 -22.78
CA SER A 59 8.14 -28.90 -22.51
C SER A 59 9.15 -28.85 -21.35
N SER A 60 8.78 -29.36 -20.19
CA SER A 60 9.74 -29.83 -19.20
C SER A 60 10.31 -31.16 -19.73
N PRO A 61 11.63 -31.30 -19.94
CA PRO A 61 12.18 -32.59 -20.30
C PRO A 61 12.14 -33.52 -19.09
N SER A 62 11.46 -34.64 -19.26
CA SER A 62 11.59 -35.85 -18.45
C SER A 62 12.97 -36.50 -18.67
N SER A 63 13.90 -36.35 -17.71
CA SER A 63 15.04 -37.25 -17.37
C SER A 63 16.10 -36.48 -16.56
N PRO A 64 16.91 -37.14 -15.70
CA PRO A 64 18.00 -36.47 -15.00
C PRO A 64 19.05 -36.01 -16.03
N ALA A 65 19.12 -34.69 -16.28
CA ALA A 65 20.09 -34.13 -17.20
C ALA A 65 21.50 -34.25 -16.62
N THR A 66 22.30 -35.17 -17.16
CA THR A 66 23.77 -35.08 -17.09
C THR A 66 24.21 -33.90 -17.94
N GLY A 67 24.36 -32.73 -17.32
CA GLY A 67 24.87 -31.53 -17.98
C GLY A 67 24.93 -30.34 -17.02
N LEU A 68 26.01 -29.56 -17.12
CA LEU A 68 26.18 -28.26 -16.46
C LEU A 68 25.11 -27.28 -16.99
N SER A 69 24.34 -26.63 -16.11
CA SER A 69 23.32 -25.66 -16.55
C SER A 69 23.02 -24.56 -15.53
N ILE A 70 22.57 -23.42 -16.05
CA ILE A 70 21.98 -22.30 -15.30
C ILE A 70 20.70 -21.86 -16.00
N LYS A 71 19.63 -21.63 -15.24
CA LYS A 71 18.35 -21.15 -15.77
C LYS A 71 17.75 -20.06 -14.88
N GLY A 72 17.64 -18.85 -15.42
CA GLY A 72 16.82 -17.77 -14.87
C GLY A 72 15.41 -17.77 -15.48
N PRO A 73 14.52 -16.85 -15.04
CA PRO A 73 13.22 -16.65 -15.69
C PRO A 73 13.39 -16.14 -17.13
N ASP A 74 12.44 -16.43 -18.01
CA ASP A 74 12.49 -15.95 -19.41
C ASP A 74 12.32 -14.42 -19.49
N SER A 75 11.54 -13.86 -18.56
CA SER A 75 11.36 -12.41 -18.40
C SER A 75 11.13 -12.03 -16.94
N ILE A 76 11.44 -10.77 -16.61
CA ILE A 76 11.25 -10.21 -15.26
C ILE A 76 10.88 -8.73 -15.36
N SER A 77 10.01 -8.25 -14.46
CA SER A 77 9.71 -6.82 -14.38
C SER A 77 10.86 -6.08 -13.70
N ARG A 78 11.18 -4.86 -14.18
CA ARG A 78 12.10 -3.92 -13.51
C ARG A 78 11.73 -3.62 -12.04
N SER A 79 10.46 -3.80 -11.66
CA SER A 79 9.96 -3.58 -10.31
C SER A 79 9.93 -4.83 -9.43
N SER A 80 10.26 -6.01 -9.97
CA SER A 80 10.28 -7.26 -9.22
C SER A 80 11.52 -7.37 -8.32
N GLN A 81 11.45 -8.27 -7.34
CA GLN A 81 12.61 -8.73 -6.58
C GLN A 81 13.68 -9.33 -7.52
N PRO A 82 14.96 -9.40 -7.10
CA PRO A 82 16.05 -9.91 -7.94
C PRO A 82 15.77 -11.30 -8.52
N PRO A 83 16.24 -11.59 -9.75
CA PRO A 83 16.04 -12.90 -10.36
C PRO A 83 16.76 -14.02 -9.58
N VAL A 84 16.12 -15.18 -9.55
CA VAL A 84 16.64 -16.41 -8.96
C VAL A 84 17.04 -17.37 -10.09
N PHE A 85 18.22 -17.98 -9.96
CA PHE A 85 18.77 -18.90 -10.95
C PHE A 85 18.81 -20.33 -10.42
N GLN A 86 18.23 -21.26 -11.18
CA GLN A 86 18.39 -22.69 -10.96
C GLN A 86 19.77 -23.12 -11.49
N ILE A 87 20.52 -23.86 -10.67
CA ILE A 87 21.91 -24.24 -10.92
C ILE A 87 22.03 -25.77 -10.93
N ASN A 88 22.66 -26.32 -11.97
CA ASN A 88 23.18 -27.69 -11.98
C ASN A 88 24.68 -27.64 -12.23
N THR A 89 25.48 -27.97 -11.22
CA THR A 89 26.95 -27.87 -11.30
C THR A 89 27.61 -29.02 -12.06
N GLY A 90 26.84 -29.98 -12.56
CA GLY A 90 27.39 -31.18 -13.21
C GLY A 90 28.25 -32.04 -12.27
N GLY A 91 28.00 -31.98 -10.96
CA GLY A 91 28.72 -32.75 -9.95
C GLY A 91 29.91 -32.05 -9.29
N ARG A 92 30.20 -30.80 -9.66
CA ARG A 92 31.25 -29.96 -9.07
C ARG A 92 30.76 -29.27 -7.79
N SER A 93 31.64 -29.03 -6.83
CA SER A 93 31.28 -28.57 -5.47
C SER A 93 31.07 -27.06 -5.34
N PHE A 94 31.65 -26.27 -6.24
CA PHE A 94 31.59 -24.81 -6.20
C PHE A 94 31.20 -24.24 -7.55
N TYR A 95 30.60 -23.06 -7.54
CA TYR A 95 30.22 -22.34 -8.74
C TYR A 95 30.30 -20.83 -8.55
N ALA A 96 30.22 -20.10 -9.66
CA ALA A 96 30.01 -18.66 -9.66
C ALA A 96 29.17 -18.23 -10.85
N VAL A 97 28.43 -17.14 -10.69
CA VAL A 97 27.53 -16.59 -11.71
C VAL A 97 28.11 -15.28 -12.22
N GLU A 98 28.21 -15.14 -13.54
CA GLU A 98 28.37 -13.85 -14.19
C GLU A 98 27.03 -13.38 -14.75
N VAL A 99 26.77 -12.09 -14.64
CA VAL A 99 25.66 -11.41 -15.30
C VAL A 99 26.13 -10.15 -16.00
N ALA A 100 25.57 -9.86 -17.16
CA ALA A 100 25.93 -8.71 -17.99
C ALA A 100 24.72 -8.14 -18.72
N THR A 101 24.73 -6.83 -18.97
CA THR A 101 23.69 -6.14 -19.75
C THR A 101 23.82 -6.35 -21.26
N ARG A 102 24.96 -6.89 -21.70
CA ARG A 102 25.32 -7.23 -23.08
C ARG A 102 26.07 -8.55 -23.07
N ALA A 103 25.79 -9.45 -24.01
CA ALA A 103 26.36 -10.78 -24.03
C ALA A 103 27.89 -10.74 -24.25
N GLU A 104 28.35 -9.86 -25.13
CA GLU A 104 29.75 -9.67 -25.55
C GLU A 104 30.68 -9.33 -24.38
N LEU A 105 30.13 -8.76 -23.30
CA LEU A 105 30.88 -8.45 -22.10
C LEU A 105 31.44 -9.70 -21.42
N PHE A 106 30.93 -10.91 -21.68
CA PHE A 106 31.55 -12.14 -21.19
C PHE A 106 32.89 -12.45 -21.84
N ASN A 107 33.17 -11.93 -23.04
CA ASN A 107 34.47 -12.06 -23.69
C ASN A 107 35.49 -11.10 -23.06
N THR A 108 36.29 -11.61 -22.12
CA THR A 108 37.20 -10.78 -21.33
C THR A 108 38.33 -10.20 -22.19
N GLY A 109 38.81 -10.97 -23.18
CA GLY A 109 39.91 -10.56 -24.04
C GLY A 109 39.56 -9.40 -24.98
N SER A 110 38.30 -9.29 -25.39
CA SER A 110 37.84 -8.29 -26.37
C SER A 110 37.11 -7.11 -25.73
N HIS A 111 36.33 -7.36 -24.67
CA HIS A 111 35.44 -6.35 -24.06
C HIS A 111 35.68 -6.16 -22.55
N GLY A 112 36.73 -6.74 -21.98
CA GLY A 112 37.01 -6.66 -20.55
C GLY A 112 37.20 -5.23 -20.02
N SER A 113 37.75 -4.32 -20.84
CA SER A 113 37.94 -2.91 -20.48
C SER A 113 36.64 -2.09 -20.45
N GLU A 114 35.55 -2.60 -21.02
CA GLU A 114 34.23 -1.94 -21.03
C GLU A 114 33.39 -2.30 -19.79
N ARG A 115 33.81 -3.29 -19.01
CA ARG A 115 33.10 -3.75 -17.81
C ARG A 115 33.16 -2.69 -16.71
N ASN A 116 32.03 -2.41 -16.10
CA ASN A 116 31.88 -1.54 -14.93
C ASN A 116 30.67 -1.98 -14.09
N SER A 117 30.46 -1.32 -12.95
CA SER A 117 29.42 -1.68 -11.98
C SER A 117 27.99 -1.56 -12.52
N SER A 118 27.75 -0.78 -13.59
CA SER A 118 26.43 -0.61 -14.18
C SER A 118 26.12 -1.58 -15.32
N ASN A 119 27.11 -2.38 -15.78
CA ASN A 119 26.90 -3.25 -16.93
C ASN A 119 27.35 -4.70 -16.75
N PHE A 120 28.07 -5.02 -15.67
CA PHE A 120 28.66 -6.34 -15.44
C PHE A 120 28.79 -6.68 -13.95
N TYR A 121 28.60 -7.95 -13.59
CA TYR A 121 28.86 -8.48 -12.26
C TYR A 121 29.32 -9.94 -12.34
N ALA A 122 30.26 -10.31 -11.47
CA ALA A 122 30.76 -11.68 -11.35
C ALA A 122 30.83 -12.06 -9.87
N SER A 123 30.12 -13.12 -9.46
CA SER A 123 29.93 -13.42 -8.04
C SER A 123 31.23 -13.79 -7.30
N TRP A 124 32.27 -14.25 -8.00
CA TRP A 124 33.56 -14.57 -7.39
C TRP A 124 34.28 -13.38 -6.77
N THR A 125 33.84 -12.14 -7.02
CA THR A 125 34.34 -10.99 -6.25
C THR A 125 34.00 -11.10 -4.76
N ALA A 126 32.95 -11.86 -4.40
CA ALA A 126 32.57 -12.20 -3.03
C ALA A 126 32.99 -13.62 -2.59
N GLY A 127 33.46 -14.45 -3.52
CA GLY A 127 33.83 -15.86 -3.31
C GLY A 127 33.05 -16.83 -4.20
N LEU A 128 33.43 -18.11 -4.20
CA LEU A 128 32.65 -19.15 -4.90
C LEU A 128 31.49 -19.62 -4.03
N GLU A 129 30.37 -19.91 -4.69
CA GLU A 129 29.13 -20.35 -4.09
C GLU A 129 29.01 -21.87 -4.09
N ASN A 130 28.25 -22.43 -3.15
CA ASN A 130 27.93 -23.87 -3.10
C ASN A 130 26.48 -24.16 -2.68
N VAL A 131 25.65 -23.13 -2.52
CA VAL A 131 24.23 -23.24 -2.16
C VAL A 131 23.38 -22.97 -3.40
N THR A 132 22.35 -23.79 -3.64
CA THR A 132 21.41 -23.60 -4.75
C THR A 132 19.97 -23.43 -4.25
N PRO A 133 19.14 -22.56 -4.84
CA PRO A 133 19.38 -21.75 -6.05
C PRO A 133 20.27 -20.52 -5.79
N TYR A 134 20.79 -19.92 -6.86
CA TYR A 134 21.55 -18.67 -6.76
C TYR A 134 20.58 -17.47 -6.81
N ASN A 135 20.62 -16.61 -5.80
CA ASN A 135 19.85 -15.37 -5.78
C ASN A 135 20.76 -14.22 -6.20
N LEU A 136 20.37 -13.46 -7.22
CA LEU A 136 21.13 -12.26 -7.58
C LEU A 136 21.06 -11.24 -6.42
N PRO A 137 22.18 -10.67 -5.96
CA PRO A 137 22.15 -9.66 -4.91
C PRO A 137 21.30 -8.44 -5.29
N ALA A 138 20.59 -7.88 -4.31
CA ALA A 138 19.66 -6.77 -4.54
C ALA A 138 20.35 -5.52 -5.11
N ASP A 139 21.54 -5.18 -4.62
CA ASP A 139 22.33 -4.05 -5.10
C ASP A 139 22.80 -4.26 -6.56
N VAL A 140 23.13 -5.50 -6.93
CA VAL A 140 23.50 -5.86 -8.31
C VAL A 140 22.28 -5.73 -9.22
N TRP A 141 21.13 -6.23 -8.79
CA TRP A 141 19.88 -6.09 -9.52
C TRP A 141 19.51 -4.62 -9.73
N ASP A 142 19.63 -3.78 -8.72
CA ASP A 142 19.33 -2.35 -8.80
C ASP A 142 20.18 -1.61 -9.85
N ARG A 143 21.45 -1.99 -9.98
CA ARG A 143 22.35 -1.42 -10.99
C ARG A 143 22.05 -1.93 -12.41
N LEU A 144 21.76 -3.23 -12.57
CA LEU A 144 21.67 -3.87 -13.89
C LEU A 144 20.27 -3.88 -14.49
N LYS A 145 19.21 -3.73 -13.69
CA LYS A 145 17.80 -3.70 -14.14
C LYS A 145 17.45 -2.52 -15.06
N GLN A 146 18.41 -1.62 -15.31
CA GLN A 146 18.26 -0.52 -16.24
C GLN A 146 18.36 -0.96 -17.71
N ALA A 147 18.99 -2.11 -17.99
CA ALA A 147 19.03 -2.70 -19.32
C ALA A 147 17.72 -3.40 -19.70
N ASP A 148 17.49 -3.62 -20.99
CA ASP A 148 16.34 -4.39 -21.49
C ASP A 148 16.58 -5.90 -21.42
N ASN A 149 17.85 -6.30 -21.26
CA ASN A 149 18.26 -7.70 -21.20
C ASN A 149 19.32 -7.88 -20.11
N LEU A 150 19.23 -9.01 -19.40
CA LEU A 150 20.28 -9.47 -18.50
C LEU A 150 20.75 -10.84 -18.96
N PHE A 151 21.95 -10.89 -19.53
CA PHE A 151 22.63 -12.11 -19.93
C PHE A 151 23.32 -12.74 -18.73
N TYR A 152 23.41 -14.06 -18.69
CA TYR A 152 24.02 -14.77 -17.57
C TYR A 152 24.76 -16.04 -18.01
N ARG A 153 25.80 -16.41 -17.26
CA ARG A 153 26.47 -17.71 -17.40
C ARG A 153 26.99 -18.22 -16.07
N LEU A 154 27.28 -19.51 -16.02
CA LEU A 154 27.72 -20.24 -14.84
C LEU A 154 29.14 -20.76 -15.06
N HIS A 155 30.01 -20.51 -14.08
CA HIS A 155 31.30 -21.17 -13.94
C HIS A 155 31.24 -22.17 -12.79
N VAL A 156 31.96 -23.28 -12.89
CA VAL A 156 31.98 -24.33 -11.87
C VAL A 156 33.39 -24.83 -11.61
N ALA A 157 33.63 -25.34 -10.40
CA ALA A 157 34.90 -25.93 -9.99
C ALA A 157 34.71 -26.93 -8.83
N ASN A 158 35.70 -27.80 -8.64
CA ASN A 158 35.72 -28.73 -7.52
C ASN A 158 36.13 -28.07 -6.19
N ASP A 159 36.85 -26.94 -6.25
CA ASP A 159 37.30 -26.20 -5.07
C ASP A 159 37.37 -24.68 -5.32
N VAL A 160 37.63 -23.94 -4.25
CA VAL A 160 37.78 -22.48 -4.25
C VAL A 160 38.98 -21.96 -5.05
N ASN A 161 39.90 -22.85 -5.47
CA ASN A 161 41.05 -22.53 -6.32
C ASN A 161 40.78 -22.84 -7.80
N TRP A 162 39.52 -23.05 -8.18
CA TRP A 162 39.07 -23.30 -9.55
C TRP A 162 39.59 -24.61 -10.17
N SER A 163 39.86 -25.64 -9.38
CA SER A 163 40.24 -26.93 -9.98
C SER A 163 39.08 -27.56 -10.77
N ASN A 164 39.40 -28.20 -11.90
CA ASN A 164 38.41 -28.75 -12.84
C ASN A 164 37.36 -27.71 -13.30
N HIS A 165 37.85 -26.49 -13.61
CA HIS A 165 37.03 -25.38 -14.08
C HIS A 165 36.27 -25.74 -15.36
N ASP A 166 35.03 -25.29 -15.43
CA ASP A 166 34.17 -25.39 -16.61
C ASP A 166 33.17 -24.24 -16.63
N VAL A 167 32.58 -23.96 -17.78
CA VAL A 167 31.66 -22.83 -17.98
C VAL A 167 30.53 -23.20 -18.94
N THR A 168 29.31 -22.71 -18.67
CA THR A 168 28.16 -22.96 -19.56
C THR A 168 28.27 -22.28 -20.92
N VAL A 169 28.98 -21.14 -20.98
CA VAL A 169 29.18 -20.33 -22.20
C VAL A 169 30.61 -19.81 -22.21
N ALA A 170 31.43 -20.27 -23.16
CA ALA A 170 32.81 -19.81 -23.30
C ALA A 170 32.88 -18.37 -23.83
N ASP A 171 33.98 -17.65 -23.58
CA ASP A 171 34.20 -16.27 -24.04
C ASP A 171 34.04 -16.10 -25.57
N SER A 172 34.43 -17.11 -26.35
CA SER A 172 34.27 -17.12 -27.81
C SER A 172 32.84 -17.35 -28.30
N GLN A 173 31.92 -17.71 -27.39
CA GLN A 173 30.51 -18.00 -27.66
C GLN A 173 29.58 -17.08 -26.87
N ALA A 174 30.09 -15.93 -26.43
CA ALA A 174 29.36 -14.99 -25.57
C ALA A 174 27.95 -14.67 -26.07
N ASP A 175 27.77 -14.50 -27.38
CA ASP A 175 26.49 -14.19 -28.04
C ASP A 175 25.41 -15.27 -27.88
N THR A 176 25.79 -16.50 -27.50
CA THR A 176 24.85 -17.60 -27.24
C THR A 176 24.40 -17.65 -25.77
N ALA A 177 24.81 -16.67 -24.95
CA ALA A 177 24.44 -16.66 -23.54
C ALA A 177 22.92 -16.51 -23.37
N PRO A 178 22.30 -17.26 -22.44
CA PRO A 178 20.91 -17.07 -22.12
C PRO A 178 20.69 -15.70 -21.50
N SER A 179 19.49 -15.15 -21.73
CA SER A 179 19.10 -13.82 -21.26
C SER A 179 17.75 -13.85 -20.57
N ILE A 180 17.58 -12.95 -19.60
CA ILE A 180 16.29 -12.57 -19.05
C ILE A 180 15.83 -11.31 -19.77
N GLN A 181 14.65 -11.31 -20.39
CA GLN A 181 14.03 -10.09 -20.88
C GLN A 181 13.58 -9.24 -19.69
N ILE A 182 14.16 -8.05 -19.54
CA ILE A 182 13.75 -7.10 -18.52
C ILE A 182 12.62 -6.28 -19.11
N MET A 183 11.39 -6.68 -18.78
CA MET A 183 10.22 -5.96 -19.21
C MET A 183 10.22 -4.60 -18.50
N SER A 184 10.01 -3.53 -19.27
CA SER A 184 9.45 -2.30 -18.72
C SER A 184 8.29 -2.76 -17.87
N GLY A 185 8.39 -2.61 -16.55
CA GLY A 185 7.34 -3.11 -15.68
C GLY A 185 6.03 -2.56 -16.22
N THR A 186 5.08 -3.44 -16.58
CA THR A 186 3.69 -3.05 -16.74
C THR A 186 3.43 -2.18 -15.54
N THR A 187 3.25 -0.87 -15.79
CA THR A 187 3.19 0.19 -14.78
C THR A 187 2.74 -0.42 -13.47
N GLY A 188 3.70 -0.70 -12.56
CA GLY A 188 3.33 -1.00 -11.20
C GLY A 188 2.45 0.16 -10.83
N SER A 189 1.16 -0.13 -10.58
CA SER A 189 0.08 0.84 -10.33
C SER A 189 0.66 2.24 -10.23
N GLU A 190 0.59 3.03 -11.32
CA GLU A 190 1.28 4.32 -11.43
C GLU A 190 1.23 4.99 -10.05
N LYS A 191 2.38 5.10 -9.36
CA LYS A 191 2.37 5.53 -7.96
C LYS A 191 1.70 6.88 -7.99
N THR A 192 0.51 6.96 -7.44
CA THR A 192 -0.31 8.15 -7.48
C THR A 192 -0.55 8.59 -6.06
N ILE A 193 -0.58 9.90 -5.87
CA ILE A 193 -1.05 10.50 -4.63
C ILE A 193 -2.45 11.04 -4.87
N THR A 194 -3.35 10.76 -3.95
CA THR A 194 -4.74 11.20 -4.01
C THR A 194 -4.96 12.34 -3.03
N PHE A 195 -5.57 13.42 -3.53
CA PHE A 195 -5.91 14.59 -2.72
C PHE A 195 -7.36 14.52 -2.20
N PRO A 196 -7.75 15.31 -1.19
CA PRO A 196 -9.11 15.32 -0.63
C PRO A 196 -10.25 15.57 -1.64
N SER A 197 -9.94 16.16 -2.80
CA SER A 197 -10.89 16.30 -3.92
C SER A 197 -11.18 15.00 -4.69
N GLY A 198 -10.40 13.94 -4.47
CA GLY A 198 -10.36 12.73 -5.30
C GLY A 198 -9.36 12.80 -6.46
N SER A 199 -8.78 13.98 -6.73
CA SER A 199 -7.79 14.17 -7.79
C SER A 199 -6.52 13.36 -7.51
N THR A 200 -6.06 12.59 -8.49
CA THR A 200 -4.84 11.78 -8.41
C THR A 200 -3.72 12.39 -9.23
N PHE A 201 -2.49 12.35 -8.72
CA PHE A 201 -1.29 12.87 -9.38
C PHE A 201 -0.20 11.81 -9.41
N ARG A 202 0.49 11.70 -10.54
CA ARG A 202 1.61 10.78 -10.71
C ARG A 202 2.80 11.24 -9.88
N VAL A 203 3.35 10.30 -9.10
CA VAL A 203 4.62 10.43 -8.39
C VAL A 203 5.79 10.32 -9.38
N VAL A 204 6.76 11.22 -9.21
CA VAL A 204 7.94 11.36 -10.06
C VAL A 204 9.17 11.03 -9.25
N ASP A 205 9.84 9.93 -9.58
CA ASP A 205 11.07 9.51 -8.91
C ASP A 205 12.31 10.23 -9.45
N THR A 206 12.27 10.74 -10.69
CA THR A 206 13.42 11.41 -11.31
C THR A 206 12.97 12.62 -12.14
N PRO A 207 13.07 13.86 -11.59
CA PRO A 207 12.71 15.08 -12.31
C PRO A 207 13.64 15.32 -13.51
N GLN A 208 13.10 15.85 -14.60
CA GLN A 208 13.80 15.98 -15.90
C GLN A 208 13.99 17.45 -16.36
N ASP A 209 14.04 18.39 -15.42
CA ASP A 209 14.11 19.83 -15.69
C ASP A 209 15.33 20.54 -15.09
N GLY A 210 16.22 19.80 -14.43
CA GLY A 210 17.48 20.33 -13.88
C GLY A 210 17.33 21.17 -12.61
N ILE A 211 16.14 21.24 -12.02
CA ILE A 211 15.92 21.90 -10.72
C ILE A 211 16.25 20.90 -9.59
N ASP A 212 16.92 21.40 -8.55
CA ASP A 212 17.16 20.61 -7.34
C ASP A 212 15.90 20.51 -6.49
N TYR A 213 15.31 19.32 -6.50
CA TYR A 213 14.15 18.91 -5.70
C TYR A 213 14.54 17.98 -4.55
N SER A 214 15.79 17.99 -4.09
CA SER A 214 16.18 17.18 -2.93
C SER A 214 15.36 17.57 -1.69
N ASP A 215 15.05 16.56 -0.87
CA ASP A 215 14.25 16.68 0.35
C ASP A 215 15.09 16.22 1.56
N PRO A 216 15.96 17.08 2.08
CA PRO A 216 16.94 16.70 3.09
C PRO A 216 16.31 16.37 4.46
N VAL A 217 15.08 16.84 4.72
CA VAL A 217 14.43 16.73 6.04
C VAL A 217 13.20 15.82 6.00
N GLY A 218 12.41 15.87 4.93
CA GLY A 218 11.17 15.09 4.80
C GLY A 218 11.41 13.64 4.42
N ASN A 219 12.63 13.27 4.00
CA ASN A 219 13.00 11.93 3.58
C ASN A 219 12.05 11.32 2.53
N GLY A 220 11.47 12.17 1.66
CA GLY A 220 10.53 11.74 0.63
C GLY A 220 9.14 11.34 1.15
N THR A 221 8.81 11.66 2.41
CA THR A 221 7.48 11.39 3.00
C THR A 221 6.35 11.94 2.12
N VAL A 222 6.56 13.13 1.56
CA VAL A 222 5.69 13.67 0.51
C VAL A 222 6.38 13.44 -0.84
N PRO A 223 5.79 12.65 -1.73
CA PRO A 223 6.41 12.39 -3.03
C PRO A 223 6.40 13.64 -3.91
N LEU A 224 7.38 13.72 -4.81
CA LEU A 224 7.40 14.72 -5.86
C LEU A 224 6.34 14.35 -6.92
N ILE A 225 5.57 15.33 -7.38
CA ILE A 225 4.51 15.14 -8.39
C ILE A 225 4.62 16.17 -9.53
N GLU A 226 4.18 15.80 -10.73
CA GLU A 226 4.11 16.71 -11.87
C GLU A 226 2.85 17.59 -11.82
N VAL A 227 3.03 18.90 -11.79
CA VAL A 227 1.95 19.88 -11.54
C VAL A 227 1.77 20.93 -12.63
N ARG A 228 2.75 21.11 -13.52
CA ARG A 228 2.81 22.22 -14.49
C ARG A 228 1.50 22.45 -15.26
N ASP A 229 0.93 21.38 -15.81
CA ASP A 229 -0.26 21.45 -16.66
C ASP A 229 -1.58 21.35 -15.87
N ARG A 230 -1.49 21.22 -14.55
CA ARG A 230 -2.63 21.00 -13.63
C ARG A 230 -2.76 22.08 -12.55
N MET A 231 -2.09 23.22 -12.74
CA MET A 231 -2.05 24.32 -11.77
C MET A 231 -3.44 24.86 -11.36
N GLN A 232 -4.46 24.77 -12.23
CA GLN A 232 -5.82 25.23 -11.92
C GLN A 232 -6.70 24.16 -11.27
N GLU A 233 -6.20 22.93 -11.12
CA GLU A 233 -6.98 21.82 -10.59
C GLU A 233 -7.24 21.97 -9.11
N ASN A 234 -8.46 21.64 -8.70
CA ASN A 234 -8.83 21.61 -7.29
C ASN A 234 -8.23 20.35 -6.65
N ILE A 235 -7.51 20.52 -5.55
CA ILE A 235 -6.98 19.43 -4.72
C ILE A 235 -7.79 19.29 -3.42
N SER A 236 -8.59 20.28 -3.05
CA SER A 236 -9.69 20.15 -2.09
C SER A 236 -10.90 20.97 -2.56
N LYS A 237 -11.96 21.05 -1.73
CA LYS A 237 -13.14 21.88 -1.99
C LYS A 237 -12.79 23.33 -2.33
N ASN A 238 -11.75 23.91 -1.72
CA ASN A 238 -11.43 25.33 -1.86
C ASN A 238 -9.99 25.66 -2.24
N PHE A 239 -9.11 24.67 -2.39
CA PHE A 239 -7.70 24.89 -2.73
C PHE A 239 -7.32 24.26 -4.06
N LYS A 240 -6.53 25.00 -4.84
CA LYS A 240 -5.96 24.59 -6.11
C LYS A 240 -4.47 24.26 -6.01
N VAL A 241 -3.97 23.48 -6.96
CA VAL A 241 -2.54 23.13 -7.07
C VAL A 241 -1.65 24.38 -7.04
N LYS A 242 -1.96 25.42 -7.82
CA LYS A 242 -1.15 26.65 -7.88
C LYS A 242 -0.97 27.39 -6.55
N GLU A 243 -1.88 27.19 -5.59
CA GLU A 243 -1.81 27.86 -4.29
C GLU A 243 -0.78 27.19 -3.37
N LEU A 244 -0.46 25.92 -3.63
CA LEU A 244 0.50 25.13 -2.88
C LEU A 244 1.78 24.78 -3.67
N ALA A 245 1.79 24.90 -5.00
CA ALA A 245 2.98 24.69 -5.80
C ALA A 245 3.99 25.85 -5.71
N ALA A 246 5.20 25.64 -6.23
CA ALA A 246 6.21 26.69 -6.31
C ALA A 246 5.72 27.89 -7.15
N THR A 247 5.98 29.09 -6.67
CA THR A 247 5.43 30.35 -7.23
C THR A 247 6.04 30.74 -8.57
N ASP A 248 7.19 30.17 -8.92
CA ASP A 248 7.90 30.39 -10.17
C ASP A 248 7.44 29.47 -11.31
N GLY A 249 6.46 28.58 -11.05
CA GLY A 249 5.88 27.70 -12.05
C GLY A 249 6.73 26.47 -12.36
N ALA A 250 7.60 26.06 -11.43
CA ALA A 250 8.38 24.82 -11.52
C ALA A 250 7.50 23.62 -11.92
N ARG A 251 8.06 22.69 -12.72
CA ARG A 251 7.29 21.60 -13.32
C ARG A 251 6.74 20.63 -12.27
N TYR A 252 7.52 20.42 -11.21
CA TYR A 252 7.22 19.50 -10.14
C TYR A 252 7.05 20.20 -8.80
N ALA A 253 6.26 19.61 -7.90
CA ALA A 253 6.07 20.08 -6.53
C ALA A 253 5.88 18.92 -5.55
N ARG A 254 6.14 19.15 -4.26
CA ARG A 254 5.67 18.28 -3.17
C ARG A 254 4.50 18.96 -2.47
N ILE A 255 3.37 18.27 -2.41
CA ILE A 255 2.17 18.81 -1.75
C ILE A 255 1.56 17.70 -0.89
N SER A 256 1.58 17.86 0.43
CA SER A 256 1.00 16.89 1.36
C SER A 256 -0.54 16.90 1.29
N PRO A 257 -1.20 15.75 1.00
CA PRO A 257 -2.66 15.64 1.10
C PRO A 257 -3.18 15.88 2.50
N GLU A 258 -2.41 15.49 3.53
CA GLU A 258 -2.73 15.72 4.94
C GLU A 258 -2.76 17.22 5.26
N LEU A 259 -1.76 17.98 4.78
CA LEU A 259 -1.74 19.43 4.92
C LEU A 259 -2.94 20.05 4.20
N VAL A 260 -3.24 19.61 2.98
CA VAL A 260 -4.39 20.12 2.20
C VAL A 260 -5.72 19.86 2.93
N ALA A 261 -5.89 18.67 3.51
CA ALA A 261 -7.06 18.34 4.32
C ALA A 261 -7.15 19.23 5.57
N GLY A 262 -6.02 19.44 6.26
CA GLY A 262 -5.93 20.31 7.42
C GLY A 262 -6.26 21.77 7.11
N LEU A 263 -5.70 22.32 6.02
CA LEU A 263 -6.01 23.66 5.53
C LEU A 263 -7.49 23.81 5.17
N GLN A 264 -8.10 22.76 4.61
CA GLN A 264 -9.53 22.75 4.29
C GLN A 264 -10.38 22.84 5.56
N ARG A 265 -10.05 22.08 6.62
CA ARG A 265 -10.71 22.19 7.93
C ARG A 265 -10.55 23.58 8.55
N ILE A 266 -9.34 24.14 8.52
CA ILE A 266 -9.07 25.51 8.99
C ILE A 266 -9.97 26.50 8.25
N ARG A 267 -10.07 26.39 6.92
CA ARG A 267 -10.92 27.28 6.12
C ARG A 267 -12.41 27.13 6.47
N ASP A 268 -12.89 25.90 6.62
CA ASP A 268 -14.28 25.64 6.98
C ASP A 268 -14.60 26.19 8.38
N ARG A 269 -13.66 26.07 9.33
CA ARG A 269 -13.78 26.63 10.68
C ARG A 269 -13.73 28.16 10.70
N VAL A 270 -12.90 28.76 9.85
CA VAL A 270 -12.83 30.22 9.65
C VAL A 270 -14.12 30.75 9.02
N GLY A 271 -14.81 29.95 8.20
CA GLY A 271 -16.07 30.31 7.54
C GLY A 271 -15.91 31.35 6.42
N SER A 272 -14.68 31.65 6.01
CA SER A 272 -14.36 32.63 4.95
C SER A 272 -13.05 32.28 4.25
N ALA A 273 -12.61 33.12 3.31
CA ALA A 273 -11.42 32.83 2.52
C ALA A 273 -10.13 32.81 3.38
N VAL A 274 -9.42 31.69 3.31
CA VAL A 274 -8.03 31.55 3.76
C VAL A 274 -7.14 31.62 2.52
N VAL A 275 -6.20 32.56 2.51
CA VAL A 275 -5.27 32.81 1.40
C VAL A 275 -3.91 32.21 1.75
N LEU A 276 -3.36 31.40 0.84
CA LEU A 276 -1.99 30.91 0.93
C LEU A 276 -1.07 31.95 0.30
N ASN A 277 -0.12 32.46 1.08
CA ASN A 277 0.95 33.31 0.58
C ASN A 277 2.05 32.46 -0.07
N SER A 278 2.30 31.26 0.48
CA SER A 278 3.18 30.26 -0.13
C SER A 278 2.93 28.85 0.41
N GLY A 279 3.16 27.85 -0.44
CA GLY A 279 3.24 26.43 -0.09
C GLY A 279 4.64 25.89 -0.39
N TYR A 280 4.74 24.88 -1.25
CA TYR A 280 5.98 24.24 -1.67
C TYR A 280 7.03 25.21 -2.21
N ARG A 281 8.31 24.97 -1.87
CA ARG A 281 9.47 25.66 -2.44
C ARG A 281 10.55 24.61 -2.74
N HIS A 282 11.09 24.55 -3.96
CA HIS A 282 12.32 23.79 -4.21
C HIS A 282 13.53 24.55 -3.63
N ASN A 283 14.69 23.89 -3.54
CA ASN A 283 15.84 24.41 -2.78
C ASN A 283 16.28 25.81 -3.24
N VAL A 284 16.44 26.01 -4.56
CA VAL A 284 16.83 27.31 -5.13
C VAL A 284 15.83 28.42 -4.80
N LEU A 285 14.52 28.15 -4.88
CA LEU A 285 13.50 29.13 -4.54
C LEU A 285 13.50 29.43 -3.03
N ASN A 286 13.67 28.40 -2.20
CA ASN A 286 13.74 28.56 -0.75
C ASN A 286 14.93 29.44 -0.35
N GLU A 287 16.12 29.21 -0.91
CA GLU A 287 17.31 30.03 -0.69
C GLU A 287 17.08 31.49 -1.15
N THR A 288 16.49 31.67 -2.34
CA THR A 288 16.21 33.01 -2.92
C THR A 288 15.33 33.87 -2.02
N VAL A 289 14.39 33.26 -1.29
CA VAL A 289 13.50 33.97 -0.36
C VAL A 289 14.04 34.01 1.08
N GLY A 290 15.28 33.56 1.31
CA GLY A 290 15.92 33.53 2.63
C GLY A 290 15.32 32.49 3.57
N GLY A 291 14.77 31.40 3.04
CA GLY A 291 14.30 30.27 3.84
C GLY A 291 15.45 29.47 4.45
N ALA A 292 15.18 28.77 5.56
CA ALA A 292 16.16 27.89 6.18
C ALA A 292 16.39 26.63 5.34
N ASP A 293 17.60 26.05 5.41
CA ASP A 293 17.96 24.81 4.69
C ASP A 293 17.06 23.63 5.06
N GLU A 294 16.59 23.59 6.31
CA GLU A 294 15.69 22.56 6.84
C GLU A 294 14.20 22.93 6.79
N SER A 295 13.84 23.87 5.91
CA SER A 295 12.48 24.41 5.78
C SER A 295 11.45 23.35 5.40
N GLN A 296 10.34 23.28 6.13
CA GLN A 296 9.22 22.39 5.81
C GLN A 296 8.47 22.77 4.53
N HIS A 297 8.75 23.94 3.94
CA HIS A 297 8.28 24.26 2.58
C HIS A 297 8.99 23.39 1.52
N ILE A 298 10.24 22.97 1.75
CA ILE A 298 10.98 22.06 0.87
C ILE A 298 10.41 20.64 0.92
N THR A 299 9.87 20.25 2.08
CA THR A 299 9.30 18.91 2.28
C THR A 299 7.87 18.80 1.76
N GLY A 300 7.24 19.91 1.34
CA GLY A 300 5.83 19.94 0.91
C GLY A 300 4.82 19.82 2.05
N ARG A 301 5.26 20.07 3.29
CA ARG A 301 4.47 19.91 4.53
C ARG A 301 4.16 21.24 5.23
N ALA A 302 4.49 22.38 4.62
CA ALA A 302 4.26 23.71 5.18
C ALA A 302 3.41 24.63 4.29
N ALA A 303 2.70 25.55 4.93
CA ALA A 303 2.02 26.65 4.27
C ALA A 303 2.07 27.92 5.13
N ASP A 304 2.25 29.07 4.45
CA ASP A 304 2.07 30.39 5.05
C ASP A 304 0.68 30.89 4.67
N ILE A 305 -0.19 31.10 5.67
CA ILE A 305 -1.61 31.41 5.45
C ILE A 305 -2.05 32.69 6.16
N ARG A 306 -3.06 33.34 5.59
CA ARG A 306 -3.75 34.48 6.21
C ARG A 306 -5.24 34.42 5.97
N ALA A 307 -6.02 34.99 6.88
CA ALA A 307 -7.46 35.12 6.74
C ALA A 307 -7.87 36.53 7.17
N SER A 308 -8.43 37.33 6.26
CA SER A 308 -8.79 38.73 6.56
C SER A 308 -9.84 38.86 7.68
N ALA A 309 -10.62 37.81 7.94
CA ALA A 309 -11.63 37.78 8.99
C ALA A 309 -11.10 37.38 10.38
N LYS A 310 -9.81 37.03 10.51
CA LYS A 310 -9.19 36.57 11.76
C LYS A 310 -7.87 37.29 12.00
N SER A 311 -7.54 37.58 13.26
CA SER A 311 -6.17 37.96 13.60
C SER A 311 -5.22 36.77 13.37
N PRO A 312 -3.90 37.01 13.20
CA PRO A 312 -2.93 35.92 13.10
C PRO A 312 -3.00 34.96 14.31
N LEU A 313 -3.18 35.47 15.53
CA LEU A 313 -3.27 34.63 16.73
C LEU A 313 -4.58 33.82 16.80
N ASP A 314 -5.71 34.38 16.37
CA ASP A 314 -6.95 33.62 16.24
C ASP A 314 -6.83 32.51 15.20
N LEU A 315 -6.16 32.81 14.07
CA LEU A 315 -5.90 31.82 13.03
C LEU A 315 -4.94 30.73 13.54
N ALA A 316 -3.92 31.09 14.33
CA ALA A 316 -3.00 30.16 14.95
C ALA A 316 -3.72 29.19 15.91
N ARG A 317 -4.67 29.70 16.70
CA ARG A 317 -5.50 28.88 17.59
C ARG A 317 -6.34 27.88 16.80
N ILE A 318 -6.98 28.34 15.72
CA ILE A 318 -7.75 27.46 14.83
C ILE A 318 -6.84 26.39 14.23
N ALA A 319 -5.62 26.74 13.81
CA ALA A 319 -4.68 25.76 13.28
C ALA A 319 -4.32 24.68 14.31
N LEU A 320 -4.04 25.04 15.56
CA LEU A 320 -3.78 24.06 16.64
C LEU A 320 -5.00 23.20 16.96
N GLU A 321 -6.20 23.77 16.92
CA GLU A 321 -7.46 23.04 17.12
C GLU A 321 -7.72 22.01 16.00
N GLU A 322 -7.43 22.36 14.75
CA GLU A 322 -7.77 21.54 13.58
C GLU A 322 -6.66 20.57 13.15
N LEU A 323 -5.39 20.88 13.44
CA LEU A 323 -4.23 20.06 13.09
C LEU A 323 -3.62 19.31 14.28
N GLY A 324 -4.02 19.66 15.50
CA GLY A 324 -3.37 19.17 16.72
C GLY A 324 -2.10 19.95 17.06
N CYS A 325 -1.36 19.44 18.05
CA CYS A 325 -0.20 20.11 18.63
C CYS A 325 1.15 19.57 18.13
N ASP A 326 1.18 18.48 17.36
CA ASP A 326 2.42 17.93 16.83
C ASP A 326 2.84 18.62 15.51
N ILE A 327 2.80 19.96 15.52
CA ILE A 327 3.03 20.82 14.36
C ILE A 327 4.04 21.93 14.65
N GLY A 328 4.63 22.46 13.59
CA GLY A 328 5.32 23.75 13.63
C GLY A 328 4.33 24.89 13.41
N ILE A 329 4.41 25.94 14.23
CA ILE A 329 3.57 27.13 14.10
C ILE A 329 4.39 28.42 14.25
N GLY A 330 4.31 29.28 13.25
CA GLY A 330 5.01 30.57 13.24
C GLY A 330 4.03 31.74 13.24
N LEU A 331 4.22 32.72 14.12
CA LEU A 331 3.38 33.93 14.16
C LEU A 331 4.01 35.07 13.36
N GLY A 332 3.31 35.59 12.36
CA GLY A 332 3.71 36.79 11.62
C GLY A 332 2.78 37.98 11.87
N ARG A 333 3.11 39.13 11.26
CA ARG A 333 2.30 40.36 11.40
C ARG A 333 0.86 40.20 10.92
N ASN A 334 0.66 39.52 9.79
CA ASN A 334 -0.64 39.40 9.11
C ASN A 334 -0.94 37.95 8.65
N SER A 335 -0.06 37.01 8.98
CA SER A 335 -0.12 35.62 8.53
C SER A 335 0.45 34.71 9.60
N ILE A 336 0.19 33.43 9.46
CA ILE A 336 0.84 32.38 10.24
C ILE A 336 1.55 31.41 9.30
N HIS A 337 2.59 30.78 9.81
CA HIS A 337 3.17 29.58 9.26
C HIS A 337 2.57 28.37 9.96
N VAL A 338 2.25 27.32 9.20
CA VAL A 338 1.86 26.01 9.74
C VAL A 338 2.60 24.92 8.99
N ASP A 339 3.13 23.92 9.70
CA ASP A 339 3.74 22.75 9.08
C ASP A 339 3.58 21.47 9.90
N LEU A 340 3.61 20.33 9.21
CA LEU A 340 3.36 19.02 9.81
C LEU A 340 4.64 18.32 10.27
N ARG A 341 5.62 19.01 10.88
CA ARG A 341 6.90 18.39 11.30
C ARG A 341 6.79 17.23 12.33
N GLY A 342 5.62 16.99 12.92
CA GLY A 342 5.39 15.88 13.86
C GLY A 342 5.86 16.16 15.29
N GLN A 343 6.14 17.42 15.62
CA GLN A 343 6.53 17.85 16.96
C GLN A 343 6.13 19.32 17.16
N LEU A 344 5.66 19.65 18.37
CA LEU A 344 5.30 21.02 18.72
C LEU A 344 6.54 21.93 18.66
N THR A 345 6.54 22.88 17.72
CA THR A 345 7.56 23.92 17.65
C THR A 345 6.90 25.26 17.37
N SER A 346 7.31 26.31 18.09
CA SER A 346 6.78 27.65 17.86
C SER A 346 7.91 28.66 17.63
N TRP A 347 7.63 29.70 16.85
CA TRP A 347 8.52 30.85 16.66
C TRP A 347 7.72 32.06 16.20
N ARG A 348 8.38 33.22 16.11
CA ARG A 348 7.78 34.42 15.53
C ARG A 348 8.58 34.93 14.33
N TYR A 349 7.90 35.65 13.48
CA TYR A 349 8.50 36.53 12.48
C TYR A 349 8.56 37.97 12.99
N GLU A 350 9.27 38.82 12.25
CA GLU A 350 9.32 40.25 12.55
C GLU A 350 7.93 40.88 12.44
N GLY A 351 7.58 41.72 13.43
CA GLY A 351 6.31 42.43 13.46
C GLY A 351 5.09 41.61 13.88
N ALA A 352 5.30 40.40 14.40
CA ALA A 352 4.27 39.65 15.12
C ALA A 352 3.78 40.43 16.36
N GLU A 353 2.51 40.23 16.73
CA GLU A 353 1.89 40.93 17.86
C GLU A 353 2.41 40.48 19.24
N LEU A 354 2.93 39.26 19.35
CA LEU A 354 3.54 38.72 20.56
C LEU A 354 5.06 38.59 20.39
N SER A 355 5.80 38.74 21.50
CA SER A 355 7.19 38.34 21.55
C SER A 355 7.34 36.82 21.44
N GLU A 356 8.56 36.34 21.18
CA GLU A 356 8.83 34.91 20.98
C GLU A 356 8.46 34.09 22.22
N ASN A 357 8.86 34.56 23.40
CA ASN A 357 8.55 33.89 24.68
C ASN A 357 7.04 33.91 24.99
N GLU A 358 6.36 35.02 24.70
CA GLU A 358 4.91 35.13 24.92
C GLU A 358 4.14 34.19 23.99
N PHE A 359 4.56 34.10 22.71
CA PHE A 359 3.93 33.21 21.75
C PHE A 359 4.21 31.74 22.10
N ASP A 360 5.43 31.36 22.46
CA ASP A 360 5.76 29.98 22.86
C ASP A 360 4.95 29.55 24.09
N GLN A 361 4.86 30.42 25.11
CA GLN A 361 4.03 30.14 26.28
C GLN A 361 2.56 30.01 25.90
N TRP A 362 2.04 30.92 25.06
CA TRP A 362 0.65 30.87 24.59
C TRP A 362 0.33 29.59 23.81
N VAL A 363 1.25 29.12 22.96
CA VAL A 363 1.10 27.87 22.21
C VAL A 363 1.06 26.68 23.18
N ARG A 364 1.99 26.62 24.15
CA ARG A 364 2.00 25.55 25.18
C ARG A 364 0.73 25.53 26.01
N ASP A 365 0.26 26.69 26.46
CA ASP A 365 -0.96 26.81 27.25
C ASP A 365 -2.18 26.38 26.44
N THR A 366 -2.24 26.78 25.17
CA THR A 366 -3.31 26.37 24.24
C THR A 366 -3.31 24.86 24.07
N CYS A 367 -2.15 24.26 23.81
CA CYS A 367 -2.02 22.81 23.65
C CYS A 367 -2.33 22.04 24.94
N GLN A 368 -1.97 22.57 26.11
CA GLN A 368 -2.36 21.97 27.38
C GLN A 368 -3.88 22.02 27.59
N GLN A 369 -4.53 23.13 27.23
CA GLN A 369 -5.99 23.24 27.28
C GLN A 369 -6.68 22.30 26.30
N LEU A 370 -6.16 22.17 25.08
CA LEU A 370 -6.65 21.20 24.11
C LEU A 370 -6.48 19.78 24.63
N GLY A 371 -5.31 19.44 25.16
CA GLY A 371 -5.04 18.15 25.79
C GLY A 371 -6.01 17.83 26.92
N ARG A 372 -6.33 18.80 27.80
CA ARG A 372 -7.34 18.66 28.85
C ARG A 372 -8.75 18.44 28.29
N ARG A 373 -9.16 19.22 27.28
CA ARG A 373 -10.46 19.03 26.61
C ARG A 373 -10.52 17.68 25.89
N HIS A 374 -9.43 17.24 25.28
CA HIS A 374 -9.32 15.93 24.66
C HIS A 374 -9.35 14.81 25.69
N SER A 375 -8.69 14.95 26.85
CA SER A 375 -8.78 13.97 27.94
C SER A 375 -10.16 13.94 28.58
N GLU A 376 -10.79 15.09 28.80
CA GLU A 376 -12.17 15.18 29.33
C GLU A 376 -13.19 14.62 28.32
N ARG A 377 -12.98 14.86 27.01
CA ARG A 377 -13.78 14.25 25.93
C ARG A 377 -13.47 12.77 25.75
N ALA A 378 -12.22 12.34 25.96
CA ALA A 378 -11.83 10.93 25.92
C ALA A 378 -12.44 10.17 27.11
N GLU A 379 -12.40 10.75 28.31
CA GLU A 379 -13.03 10.24 29.53
C GLU A 379 -14.58 10.26 29.44
N TYR A 380 -15.15 11.17 28.65
CA TYR A 380 -16.56 11.14 28.23
C TYR A 380 -16.83 10.07 27.14
N SER A 381 -15.91 9.87 26.19
CA SER A 381 -16.02 8.87 25.12
C SER A 381 -15.82 7.43 25.58
N GLU A 382 -15.02 7.20 26.63
CA GLU A 382 -14.89 5.91 27.32
C GLU A 382 -16.22 5.49 27.97
N ARG A 383 -17.13 6.43 28.23
CA ARG A 383 -18.49 6.15 28.73
C ARG A 383 -19.51 5.92 27.61
N VAL A 384 -19.15 6.16 26.35
CA VAL A 384 -20.01 5.95 25.17
C VAL A 384 -19.20 5.21 24.10
N LEU A 385 -18.97 3.92 24.34
CA LEU A 385 -18.37 3.03 23.34
C LEU A 385 -19.16 3.09 22.02
N PRO A 386 -18.49 3.00 20.86
CA PRO A 386 -19.18 2.86 19.60
C PRO A 386 -20.00 1.58 19.62
N LYS A 387 -21.14 1.57 18.92
CA LYS A 387 -22.03 0.41 18.87
C LYS A 387 -22.22 -0.04 17.44
N ILE A 388 -22.35 -1.35 17.29
CA ILE A 388 -22.77 -1.99 16.07
C ILE A 388 -23.90 -2.96 16.43
N ILE A 389 -24.98 -2.91 15.66
CA ILE A 389 -26.20 -3.68 15.89
C ILE A 389 -26.54 -4.36 14.57
N GLY A 390 -26.37 -5.68 14.53
CA GLY A 390 -26.81 -6.52 13.42
C GLY A 390 -28.17 -7.15 13.70
N PRO A 391 -28.75 -7.84 12.71
CA PRO A 391 -29.95 -8.65 12.91
C PRO A 391 -29.64 -9.83 13.86
N GLU A 392 -30.53 -10.14 14.80
CA GLU A 392 -30.35 -11.29 15.70
C GLU A 392 -30.36 -12.62 14.93
N VAL A 393 -31.24 -12.73 13.92
CA VAL A 393 -31.39 -13.91 13.06
C VAL A 393 -31.44 -13.45 11.61
N TYR A 394 -30.74 -14.17 10.74
CA TYR A 394 -30.63 -13.85 9.32
C TYR A 394 -30.73 -15.12 8.46
N VAL A 395 -31.31 -15.01 7.27
CA VAL A 395 -31.52 -16.17 6.38
C VAL A 395 -30.37 -16.25 5.37
N ALA A 396 -29.70 -17.41 5.29
CA ALA A 396 -28.52 -17.63 4.45
C ALA A 396 -28.76 -17.40 2.94
N THR A 397 -30.03 -17.41 2.50
CA THR A 397 -30.42 -17.18 1.11
C THR A 397 -30.76 -15.73 0.79
N ASP A 398 -30.89 -14.87 1.80
CA ASP A 398 -31.23 -13.47 1.61
C ASP A 398 -29.99 -12.66 1.13
N GLU A 399 -30.23 -11.41 0.74
CA GLU A 399 -29.17 -10.45 0.42
C GLU A 399 -28.23 -10.22 1.60
N ALA A 400 -27.14 -9.48 1.42
CA ALA A 400 -26.16 -9.32 2.50
C ALA A 400 -26.72 -8.52 3.70
N PRO A 401 -26.43 -8.94 4.94
CA PRO A 401 -26.96 -8.29 6.13
C PRO A 401 -26.42 -6.86 6.29
N ALA A 402 -27.29 -5.98 6.78
CA ALA A 402 -26.95 -4.61 7.15
C ALA A 402 -26.86 -4.45 8.66
N PHE A 403 -25.93 -3.61 9.09
CA PHE A 403 -25.63 -3.32 10.49
C PHE A 403 -25.87 -1.84 10.75
N TYR A 404 -26.61 -1.54 11.81
CA TYR A 404 -26.74 -0.18 12.31
C TYR A 404 -25.54 0.15 13.19
N ILE A 405 -24.95 1.32 12.97
CA ILE A 405 -23.70 1.74 13.58
C ILE A 405 -23.92 3.07 14.29
N GLU A 406 -23.53 3.13 15.57
CA GLU A 406 -23.34 4.38 16.32
C GLU A 406 -21.84 4.63 16.42
N ILE A 407 -21.33 5.63 15.69
CA ILE A 407 -19.87 5.92 15.66
C ILE A 407 -19.40 6.56 16.98
N GLY A 408 -20.33 7.15 17.73
CA GLY A 408 -20.00 7.92 18.93
C GLY A 408 -19.40 9.28 18.55
N PRO A 409 -18.37 9.77 19.27
CA PRO A 409 -17.79 11.10 19.03
C PRO A 409 -16.80 11.16 17.86
N ASN A 410 -16.54 10.03 17.20
CA ASN A 410 -15.56 9.84 16.14
C ASN A 410 -16.17 10.09 14.75
N SER A 411 -15.33 10.22 13.73
CA SER A 411 -15.76 10.54 12.35
C SER A 411 -15.46 9.44 11.34
N TYR A 412 -14.72 8.41 11.75
CA TYR A 412 -14.34 7.28 10.91
C TYR A 412 -14.64 5.96 11.61
N TYR A 413 -14.93 4.94 10.82
CA TYR A 413 -15.17 3.60 11.33
C TYR A 413 -14.68 2.49 10.40
N ALA A 414 -14.52 1.30 10.97
CA ALA A 414 -14.33 0.04 10.26
C ALA A 414 -15.15 -1.06 10.92
N VAL A 415 -15.64 -2.00 10.13
CA VAL A 415 -16.42 -3.15 10.58
C VAL A 415 -15.60 -4.41 10.41
N GLU A 416 -15.58 -5.24 11.45
CA GLU A 416 -14.95 -6.55 11.43
C GLU A 416 -16.00 -7.63 11.66
N ILE A 417 -15.96 -8.70 10.86
CA ILE A 417 -16.84 -9.87 10.96
C ILE A 417 -15.97 -11.11 11.08
N ALA A 418 -16.32 -12.03 11.97
CA ALA A 418 -15.57 -13.26 12.20
C ALA A 418 -16.50 -14.45 12.43
N THR A 419 -16.06 -15.65 12.06
CA THR A 419 -16.79 -16.89 12.34
C THR A 419 -16.51 -17.41 13.76
N HIS A 420 -15.47 -16.89 14.40
CA HIS A 420 -15.12 -17.16 15.79
C HIS A 420 -14.58 -15.88 16.46
N THR A 421 -14.90 -15.68 17.74
CA THR A 421 -14.51 -14.46 18.49
C THR A 421 -13.01 -14.27 18.60
N ASP A 422 -12.25 -15.36 18.70
CA ASP A 422 -10.79 -15.32 18.85
C ASP A 422 -10.08 -14.64 17.68
N LEU A 423 -10.68 -14.72 16.48
CA LEU A 423 -10.12 -14.12 15.26
C LEU A 423 -10.06 -12.58 15.33
N PHE A 424 -10.81 -11.93 16.23
CA PHE A 424 -10.68 -10.50 16.47
C PHE A 424 -9.33 -10.12 17.10
N SER A 425 -8.72 -11.03 17.85
CA SER A 425 -7.43 -10.75 18.48
C SER A 425 -6.28 -10.90 17.49
N SER A 426 -5.33 -9.96 17.55
CA SER A 426 -4.09 -10.02 16.76
C SER A 426 -3.27 -11.30 16.99
N GLN A 427 -3.44 -11.98 18.14
CA GLN A 427 -2.75 -13.23 18.43
C GLN A 427 -3.15 -14.39 17.50
N TYR A 428 -4.32 -14.29 16.85
CA TYR A 428 -4.85 -15.28 15.91
C TYR A 428 -4.84 -14.76 14.46
N GLU A 429 -4.10 -13.68 14.17
CA GLU A 429 -4.04 -13.07 12.85
C GLU A 429 -3.56 -14.05 11.77
N ALA A 430 -2.60 -14.92 12.09
CA ALA A 430 -2.09 -15.96 11.19
C ALA A 430 -3.14 -17.03 10.80
N GLU A 431 -4.27 -17.09 11.51
CA GLU A 431 -5.34 -18.06 11.29
C GLU A 431 -6.52 -17.45 10.51
N ARG A 432 -6.47 -16.12 10.27
CA ARG A 432 -7.45 -15.39 9.48
C ARG A 432 -7.30 -15.75 8.00
N ASN A 433 -8.43 -15.95 7.35
CA ASN A 433 -8.55 -16.13 5.91
C ASN A 433 -9.92 -15.62 5.43
N PRO A 434 -10.12 -15.45 4.12
CA PRO A 434 -11.36 -14.87 3.60
C PRO A 434 -12.65 -15.65 3.87
N GLY A 435 -12.55 -16.89 4.37
CA GLY A 435 -13.68 -17.73 4.76
C GLY A 435 -14.01 -17.68 6.25
N ASN A 436 -13.19 -17.06 7.09
CA ASN A 436 -13.42 -16.99 8.54
C ASN A 436 -13.34 -15.59 9.15
N PHE A 437 -12.77 -14.61 8.44
CA PHE A 437 -12.59 -13.25 8.94
C PHE A 437 -12.70 -12.22 7.82
N TYR A 438 -13.26 -11.07 8.16
CA TYR A 438 -13.37 -9.90 7.31
C TYR A 438 -13.09 -8.64 8.13
N SER A 439 -12.30 -7.72 7.58
CA SER A 439 -12.12 -6.37 8.11
C SER A 439 -12.26 -5.36 6.99
N SER A 440 -13.19 -4.41 7.13
CA SER A 440 -13.28 -3.29 6.20
C SER A 440 -12.03 -2.41 6.27
N LEU A 441 -11.32 -2.38 7.40
CA LEU A 441 -10.08 -1.62 7.55
C LEU A 441 -8.98 -2.19 6.64
N GLU A 442 -8.80 -3.51 6.63
CA GLU A 442 -7.78 -4.19 5.81
C GLU A 442 -8.12 -4.11 4.31
N ARG A 443 -9.41 -4.06 3.97
CA ARG A 443 -9.88 -4.14 2.60
C ARG A 443 -10.14 -2.80 1.93
N GLU A 444 -10.80 -1.89 2.65
CA GLU A 444 -11.35 -0.63 2.15
C GLU A 444 -10.75 0.58 2.87
N GLY A 445 -10.02 0.36 3.97
CA GLY A 445 -9.54 1.41 4.87
C GLY A 445 -10.61 1.88 5.85
N LEU A 446 -10.38 3.04 6.46
CA LEU A 446 -11.36 3.69 7.32
C LEU A 446 -12.46 4.34 6.48
N ILE A 447 -13.71 4.06 6.82
CA ILE A 447 -14.89 4.62 6.17
C ILE A 447 -15.28 5.90 6.91
N GLU A 448 -15.45 7.00 6.19
CA GLU A 448 -15.92 8.26 6.76
C GLU A 448 -17.42 8.17 7.09
N ALA A 449 -17.77 8.54 8.33
CA ALA A 449 -19.16 8.62 8.75
C ALA A 449 -19.74 10.00 8.48
N HIS A 450 -20.85 10.06 7.74
CA HIS A 450 -21.61 11.29 7.52
C HIS A 450 -22.67 11.52 8.61
N GLY A 451 -22.27 11.44 9.88
CA GLY A 451 -23.17 11.62 11.03
C GLY A 451 -22.76 10.81 12.26
N ALA A 452 -23.52 10.94 13.36
CA ALA A 452 -23.28 10.19 14.60
C ALA A 452 -23.67 8.70 14.51
N ALA A 453 -24.48 8.35 13.51
CA ALA A 453 -24.89 6.99 13.21
C ALA A 453 -25.02 6.77 11.71
N THR A 454 -24.86 5.53 11.25
CA THR A 454 -24.96 5.12 9.85
C THR A 454 -25.40 3.66 9.72
N THR A 455 -25.60 3.19 8.50
CA THR A 455 -25.82 1.78 8.17
C THR A 455 -24.68 1.26 7.32
N TYR A 456 -24.17 0.08 7.65
CA TYR A 456 -23.16 -0.62 6.89
C TYR A 456 -23.73 -1.95 6.39
N THR A 457 -23.79 -2.12 5.07
CA THR A 457 -24.19 -3.39 4.46
C THR A 457 -22.95 -4.22 4.18
N LEU A 458 -22.94 -5.48 4.65
CA LEU A 458 -21.82 -6.39 4.39
C LEU A 458 -21.63 -6.56 2.88
N PRO A 459 -20.39 -6.50 2.33
CA PRO A 459 -20.20 -6.73 0.92
C PRO A 459 -20.71 -8.10 0.50
N LYS A 460 -21.41 -8.16 -0.63
CA LYS A 460 -22.09 -9.38 -1.11
C LYS A 460 -21.16 -10.59 -1.18
N GLU A 461 -19.95 -10.40 -1.69
CA GLU A 461 -18.94 -11.46 -1.80
C GLU A 461 -18.41 -11.97 -0.45
N VAL A 462 -18.45 -11.13 0.59
CA VAL A 462 -18.09 -11.53 1.97
C VAL A 462 -19.23 -12.35 2.55
N TRP A 463 -20.48 -11.89 2.36
CA TRP A 463 -21.65 -12.64 2.75
C TRP A 463 -21.71 -14.03 2.08
N GLU A 464 -21.42 -14.12 0.78
CA GLU A 464 -21.41 -15.38 0.04
C GLU A 464 -20.43 -16.42 0.62
N ARG A 465 -19.30 -15.97 1.17
CA ARG A 465 -18.29 -16.82 1.81
C ARG A 465 -18.70 -17.25 3.22
N LEU A 466 -19.30 -16.33 3.98
CA LEU A 466 -19.55 -16.51 5.41
C LEU A 466 -20.94 -17.07 5.76
N ARG A 467 -21.91 -16.99 4.82
CA ARG A 467 -23.31 -17.42 5.04
C ARG A 467 -23.51 -18.92 5.30
N GLY A 468 -22.45 -19.73 5.18
CA GLY A 468 -22.47 -21.15 5.51
C GLY A 468 -22.33 -21.45 7.00
N GLU A 469 -21.88 -20.47 7.78
CA GLU A 469 -21.66 -20.61 9.22
C GLU A 469 -22.96 -20.51 10.01
N LYS A 470 -23.00 -21.09 11.22
CA LYS A 470 -24.17 -20.95 12.11
C LYS A 470 -24.25 -19.57 12.75
N ARG A 471 -23.10 -18.92 12.98
CA ARG A 471 -22.98 -17.62 13.63
C ARG A 471 -21.88 -16.79 12.98
N LEU A 472 -22.13 -15.50 12.82
CA LEU A 472 -21.08 -14.52 12.53
C LEU A 472 -21.04 -13.49 13.64
N TYR A 473 -19.87 -13.38 14.28
CA TYR A 473 -19.57 -12.38 15.28
C TYR A 473 -19.12 -11.10 14.58
N TYR A 474 -19.40 -9.95 15.19
CA TYR A 474 -19.06 -8.66 14.60
C TYR A 474 -18.64 -7.64 15.64
N ARG A 475 -17.78 -6.70 15.23
CA ARG A 475 -17.45 -5.51 16.03
C ARG A 475 -17.19 -4.31 15.14
N ILE A 476 -17.23 -3.12 15.73
CA ILE A 476 -16.84 -1.88 15.07
C ILE A 476 -15.61 -1.30 15.75
N ALA A 477 -14.74 -0.69 14.96
CA ALA A 477 -13.63 0.12 15.39
C ALA A 477 -13.86 1.55 14.87
N THR A 478 -13.73 2.58 15.71
CA THR A 478 -13.92 3.99 15.32
C THR A 478 -12.70 4.82 15.63
N SER A 479 -12.51 5.89 14.86
CA SER A 479 -11.35 6.78 14.98
C SER A 479 -11.74 8.23 14.74
N ALA A 480 -11.07 9.16 15.41
CA ALA A 480 -11.29 10.59 15.18
C ALA A 480 -10.78 11.01 13.80
N MET A 481 -9.65 10.42 13.37
CA MET A 481 -8.99 10.65 12.08
C MET A 481 -8.15 9.44 11.67
N PRO A 482 -7.85 9.24 10.37
CA PRO A 482 -6.92 8.22 9.93
C PRO A 482 -5.56 8.32 10.66
N GLY A 483 -5.08 7.20 11.21
CA GLY A 483 -3.84 7.14 11.98
C GLY A 483 -3.94 7.48 13.48
N SER A 484 -5.12 7.87 13.98
CA SER A 484 -5.36 8.05 15.43
C SER A 484 -5.79 6.75 16.11
N ASN A 485 -5.69 6.70 17.44
CA ASN A 485 -6.07 5.52 18.24
C ASN A 485 -7.49 5.03 17.90
N MET A 486 -7.61 3.71 17.70
CA MET A 486 -8.89 3.06 17.42
C MET A 486 -9.64 2.76 18.72
N LEU A 487 -10.92 3.11 18.76
CA LEU A 487 -11.84 2.73 19.82
C LEU A 487 -12.74 1.60 19.32
N TYR A 488 -12.76 0.47 20.02
CA TYR A 488 -13.53 -0.71 19.61
C TYR A 488 -14.81 -0.84 20.42
N SER A 489 -15.90 -1.29 19.80
CA SER A 489 -17.12 -1.69 20.52
C SER A 489 -16.88 -2.91 21.41
N THR A 490 -15.92 -3.75 21.02
CA THR A 490 -15.46 -4.92 21.76
C THR A 490 -13.95 -5.04 21.58
N THR A 491 -13.19 -4.86 22.66
CA THR A 491 -11.73 -4.95 22.61
C THR A 491 -11.26 -6.40 22.43
N ASP A 492 -9.98 -6.59 22.10
CA ASP A 492 -9.38 -7.92 21.99
C ASP A 492 -9.52 -8.75 23.28
N GLN A 493 -9.39 -8.11 24.46
CA GLN A 493 -9.58 -8.79 25.75
C GLN A 493 -11.05 -9.16 26.02
N GLN A 494 -11.98 -8.51 25.34
CA GLN A 494 -13.42 -8.71 25.50
C GLN A 494 -14.03 -9.46 24.31
N ALA A 495 -13.21 -10.00 23.39
CA ALA A 495 -13.69 -10.58 22.14
C ALA A 495 -14.76 -11.67 22.33
N ALA A 496 -14.69 -12.44 23.43
CA ALA A 496 -15.71 -13.44 23.80
C ALA A 496 -17.13 -12.86 23.98
N ASN A 497 -17.26 -11.55 24.21
CA ASN A 497 -18.53 -10.83 24.34
C ASN A 497 -18.98 -10.17 23.04
N ALA A 498 -18.28 -10.41 21.92
CA ALA A 498 -18.67 -9.81 20.64
C ALA A 498 -20.10 -10.24 20.27
N PRO A 499 -20.95 -9.30 19.83
CA PRO A 499 -22.29 -9.63 19.36
C PRO A 499 -22.20 -10.47 18.07
N TRP A 500 -23.26 -11.21 17.78
CA TRP A 500 -23.30 -12.12 16.65
C TRP A 500 -24.70 -12.21 16.04
N ILE A 501 -24.74 -12.59 14.76
CA ILE A 501 -25.97 -12.92 14.04
C ILE A 501 -26.11 -14.45 13.99
N GLU A 502 -27.31 -14.97 14.20
CA GLU A 502 -27.63 -16.37 13.89
C GLU A 502 -27.96 -16.51 12.40
N ILE A 503 -27.40 -17.51 11.73
CA ILE A 503 -27.71 -17.76 10.33
C ILE A 503 -28.58 -19.01 10.21
N THR A 504 -29.71 -18.85 9.52
CA THR A 504 -30.72 -19.89 9.33
C THR A 504 -30.83 -20.27 7.85
N GLY A 505 -31.14 -21.54 7.55
CA GLY A 505 -31.33 -22.01 6.17
C GLY A 505 -30.05 -22.45 5.42
N GLY A 506 -28.90 -22.52 6.09
CA GLY A 506 -27.71 -23.21 5.58
C GLY A 506 -27.89 -24.74 5.51
N ARG A 507 -27.11 -25.44 4.66
CA ARG A 507 -27.17 -26.91 4.50
C ARG A 507 -27.22 -27.61 5.86
N GLN A 508 -28.29 -28.39 6.10
CA GLN A 508 -28.27 -29.43 7.12
C GLN A 508 -27.31 -30.54 6.67
N GLU A 509 -26.07 -30.50 7.15
CA GLU A 509 -25.25 -31.70 7.28
C GLU A 509 -24.97 -31.97 8.77
N ARG A 510 -25.48 -33.14 9.18
CA ARG A 510 -25.31 -33.95 10.40
C ARG A 510 -24.62 -33.31 11.61
N GLU A 511 -25.26 -33.50 12.77
CA GLU A 511 -24.58 -33.53 14.07
C GLU A 511 -23.48 -34.61 14.04
N GLU A 512 -22.27 -34.22 13.65
CA GLU A 512 -21.05 -34.77 14.21
C GLU A 512 -20.55 -33.78 15.26
N PHE A 513 -20.23 -34.28 16.44
CA PHE A 513 -19.44 -33.57 17.44
C PHE A 513 -18.03 -33.33 16.88
N ALA A 514 -17.91 -32.42 15.91
CA ALA A 514 -16.65 -31.94 15.40
C ALA A 514 -16.20 -30.80 16.32
N VAL A 515 -15.32 -31.13 17.28
CA VAL A 515 -14.53 -30.15 18.01
C VAL A 515 -13.75 -29.35 16.95
N SER A 516 -13.91 -28.03 16.92
CA SER A 516 -13.18 -27.21 15.97
C SER A 516 -11.66 -27.40 16.18
N PRO A 517 -10.83 -27.46 15.12
CA PRO A 517 -9.37 -27.43 15.28
C PRO A 517 -8.90 -26.24 16.14
N LEU A 518 -9.66 -25.13 16.12
CA LEU A 518 -9.48 -23.96 17.00
C LEU A 518 -9.84 -24.26 18.46
N ASP A 519 -10.93 -25.00 18.74
CA ASP A 519 -11.27 -25.45 20.09
C ASP A 519 -10.17 -26.35 20.67
N LEU A 520 -9.58 -27.23 19.85
CA LEU A 520 -8.44 -28.08 20.23
C LEU A 520 -7.18 -27.26 20.51
N GLN A 521 -6.89 -26.23 19.71
CA GLN A 521 -5.73 -25.37 19.93
C GLN A 521 -5.90 -24.43 21.14
N ALA A 522 -7.11 -23.89 21.35
CA ALA A 522 -7.44 -23.08 22.52
C ALA A 522 -7.34 -23.92 23.81
N THR A 523 -7.87 -25.14 23.79
CA THR A 523 -7.75 -26.10 24.90
C THR A 523 -6.28 -26.45 25.17
N ARG A 524 -5.49 -26.70 24.12
CA ARG A 524 -4.06 -27.01 24.26
C ARG A 524 -3.23 -25.83 24.78
N LYS A 525 -3.48 -24.59 24.34
CA LYS A 525 -2.80 -23.39 24.87
C LYS A 525 -3.21 -23.10 26.32
N ALA A 526 -4.47 -23.34 26.69
CA ALA A 526 -4.94 -23.22 28.06
C ALA A 526 -4.26 -24.25 28.98
N ASP A 527 -4.14 -25.50 28.54
CA ASP A 527 -3.40 -26.54 29.27
C ASP A 527 -1.89 -26.22 29.34
N GLU A 528 -1.24 -25.79 28.26
CA GLU A 528 0.19 -25.42 28.28
C GLU A 528 0.49 -24.26 29.27
N ASN A 529 -0.47 -23.35 29.49
CA ASN A 529 -0.36 -22.28 30.49
C ASN A 529 -0.64 -22.76 31.94
N LEU A 530 -1.47 -23.78 32.12
CA LEU A 530 -1.72 -24.39 33.43
C LEU A 530 -0.54 -25.24 33.92
N TRP A 531 0.23 -25.84 33.02
CA TRP A 531 1.42 -26.64 33.36
C TRP A 531 2.71 -25.81 33.56
N ARG A 532 2.67 -24.50 33.29
CA ARG A 532 3.79 -23.55 33.48
C ARG A 532 3.68 -22.67 34.74
N LYS A 533 2.65 -22.86 35.55
CA LYS A 533 2.53 -22.35 36.93
C LYS A 533 2.73 -23.49 37.91
#